data_AF-A0A957YJE5-F1
#
_entry.id   AF-A0A957YJE5-F1
#
_cell.length_a   1.000
_cell.length_b   1.000
_cell.length_c   1.000
_cell.angle_alpha   90.00
_cell.angle_beta   90.00
_cell.angle_gamma   90.00
#
_symmetry.space_group_name_H-M   'P 1'
#
loop_
_entity.id
_entity.type
_entity.pdbx_description
1 polymer ?
#
loop_
_entity_poly.entity_id
_entity_poly.type
_entity_poly.pdbx_seq_one_letter_code
_entity_poly.pdbx_strand_id
1 'polypeptide(L)'
;MNRKQWTNILKIVVSIILLTFIFMTIDVKSLFATMQNAHPSWLAAALVIMIVGVVLRAIRWQILLNAIDVRVPIGELTAIYFI
;
A
#
# COMPACT_ATOMS: atom_id res chain seq x y z
N MET A 1 -21.33 25.41 4.71
CA MET A 1 -20.18 24.52 4.43
C MET A 1 -19.13 24.72 5.52
N ASN A 2 -18.85 23.70 6.33
CA ASN A 2 -17.99 23.83 7.50
C ASN A 2 -16.52 23.99 7.09
N ARG A 3 -15.73 24.80 7.83
CA ARG A 3 -14.29 25.04 7.55
C ARG A 3 -13.49 23.74 7.33
N LYS A 4 -13.87 22.65 8.01
CA LYS A 4 -13.27 21.30 7.88
C LYS A 4 -13.51 20.64 6.51
N GLN A 5 -14.64 20.93 5.85
CA GLN A 5 -14.94 20.37 4.52
C GLN A 5 -14.10 21.06 3.44
N TRP A 6 -13.91 22.37 3.53
CA TRP A 6 -13.06 23.13 2.62
C TRP A 6 -11.59 22.71 2.67
N THR A 7 -11.05 22.45 3.87
CA THR A 7 -9.68 21.94 3.99
C THR A 7 -9.53 20.53 3.43
N ASN A 8 -10.55 19.68 3.54
CA ASN A 8 -10.54 18.35 2.94
C ASN A 8 -10.58 18.41 1.41
N ILE A 9 -11.43 19.27 0.85
CA ILE A 9 -11.50 19.51 -0.60
C ILE A 9 -10.16 20.05 -1.11
N LEU A 10 -9.55 21.01 -0.41
CA LEU A 10 -8.25 21.55 -0.78
C LEU A 10 -7.16 20.47 -0.81
N LYS A 11 -7.13 19.58 0.19
CA LYS A 11 -6.20 18.44 0.20
C LYS A 11 -6.40 17.51 -0.99
N ILE A 12 -7.65 17.21 -1.34
CA ILE A 12 -7.96 16.37 -2.50
C ILE A 12 -7.48 17.04 -3.78
N VAL A 13 -7.79 18.33 -3.97
CA VAL A 13 -7.37 19.11 -5.14
C VAL A 13 -5.86 19.16 -5.24
N VAL A 14 -5.15 19.45 -4.15
CA VAL A 14 -3.68 19.48 -4.12
C VAL A 14 -3.11 18.11 -4.47
N SER A 15 -3.67 17.02 -3.93
CA SER A 15 -3.23 15.66 -4.22
C SER A 15 -3.43 15.32 -5.70
N ILE A 16 -4.58 15.68 -6.28
CA ILE A 16 -4.86 15.48 -7.70
C ILE A 16 -3.88 16.29 -8.56
N ILE A 17 -3.68 17.57 -8.25
CA ILE A 17 -2.73 18.43 -8.97
C ILE A 17 -1.34 17.81 -8.94
N LEU A 18 -0.87 17.37 -7.78
CA LEU A 18 0.45 16.79 -7.63
C LEU A 18 0.60 15.49 -8.42
N LEU A 19 -0.41 14.62 -8.39
CA LEU A 19 -0.44 13.39 -9.20
C LEU A 19 -0.40 13.74 -10.69
N THR A 20 -1.25 14.66 -11.15
CA THR A 20 -1.26 15.07 -12.56
C THR A 20 0.05 15.71 -13.01
N PHE A 21 0.69 16.49 -12.15
CA PHE A 21 1.99 17.11 -12.43
C PHE A 21 3.09 16.06 -12.62
N ILE A 22 3.10 15.02 -11.79
CA ILE A 22 4.00 13.88 -11.94
C ILE A 22 3.77 13.19 -13.29
N PHE A 23 2.52 12.90 -13.65
CA PHE A 23 2.22 12.27 -14.94
C PHE A 23 2.59 13.13 -16.16
N MET A 24 2.54 14.47 -16.03
CA MET A 24 3.00 15.38 -17.10
C MET A 24 4.52 15.47 -17.20
N THR A 25 5.24 15.24 -16.10
CA THR A 25 6.72 15.34 -16.06
C THR A 25 7.37 14.06 -16.57
N ILE A 26 6.72 12.90 -16.42
CA ILE A 26 7.29 11.62 -16.79
C ILE A 26 6.85 11.23 -18.20
N ASP A 27 7.78 10.77 -19.04
CA ASP A 27 7.44 10.15 -20.31
C ASP A 27 6.80 8.77 -20.07
N VAL A 28 5.47 8.76 -20.07
CA VAL A 28 4.65 7.56 -19.88
C VAL A 28 5.01 6.45 -20.87
N LYS A 29 5.42 6.78 -22.11
CA LYS A 29 5.85 5.76 -23.07
C LYS A 29 7.14 5.07 -22.63
N SER A 30 8.11 5.84 -22.15
CA SER A 30 9.37 5.30 -21.63
C SER A 30 9.14 4.42 -20.38
N LEU A 31 8.18 4.79 -19.53
CA LEU A 31 7.76 3.98 -18.38
C LEU A 31 7.19 2.63 -18.82
N PHE A 32 6.27 2.62 -19.78
CA PHE A 32 5.69 1.37 -20.31
C PHE A 32 6.75 0.48 -20.97
N ALA A 33 7.68 1.05 -21.73
CA ALA A 33 8.78 0.30 -22.34
C ALA A 33 9.70 -0.31 -21.27
N THR A 34 9.98 0.43 -20.19
CA THR A 34 10.78 -0.06 -19.06
C THR A 34 10.04 -1.16 -18.30
N MET A 35 8.71 -1.03 -18.11
CA MET A 35 7.89 -2.06 -17.48
C MET A 35 7.85 -3.37 -18.28
N GLN A 36 7.82 -3.31 -19.61
CA GLN A 36 7.87 -4.51 -20.45
C GLN A 36 9.21 -5.24 -20.37
N ASN A 37 10.30 -4.52 -20.13
CA ASN A 37 11.64 -5.08 -19.94
C ASN A 37 11.97 -5.36 -18.46
N ALA A 38 11.00 -5.20 -17.56
CA ALA A 38 11.23 -5.43 -16.14
C ALA A 38 11.60 -6.88 -15.89
N HIS A 39 12.71 -7.10 -15.20
CA HIS A 39 13.16 -8.45 -14.85
C HIS A 39 12.17 -9.11 -13.88
N PRO A 40 11.66 -10.31 -14.19
CA PRO A 40 10.67 -10.99 -13.36
C PRO A 40 11.19 -11.37 -11.97
N SER A 41 12.51 -11.49 -11.80
CA SER A 41 13.15 -11.73 -10.50
C SER A 41 12.92 -10.59 -9.51
N TRP A 42 12.97 -9.34 -9.96
CA TRP A 42 12.71 -8.18 -9.13
C TRP A 42 11.22 -8.07 -8.76
N LEU A 43 10.32 -8.44 -9.67
CA LEU A 43 8.89 -8.53 -9.38
C LEU A 43 8.60 -9.62 -8.33
N ALA A 44 9.23 -10.79 -8.47
CA ALA A 44 9.12 -11.85 -7.48
C ALA A 44 9.65 -11.42 -6.10
N ALA A 45 10.81 -10.73 -6.06
CA ALA A 45 11.35 -10.19 -4.82
C ALA A 45 10.40 -9.16 -4.18
N ALA A 46 9.83 -8.24 -4.97
CA ALA A 46 8.85 -7.28 -4.48
C ALA A 46 7.59 -7.97 -3.92
N LEU A 47 7.12 -9.02 -4.58
CA LEU A 47 5.98 -9.82 -4.13
C LEU A 47 6.29 -10.53 -2.81
N VAL A 48 7.47 -11.14 -2.68
CA VAL A 48 7.92 -11.75 -1.41
C VAL A 48 8.00 -10.71 -0.30
N ILE A 49 8.59 -9.54 -0.57
CA ILE A 49 8.68 -8.44 0.41
C ILE A 49 7.27 -7.99 0.84
N MET A 50 6.34 -7.88 -0.10
CA MET A 50 4.95 -7.52 0.19
C MET A 50 4.28 -8.54 1.12
N ILE A 51 4.40 -9.84 0.81
CA ILE A 51 3.84 -10.91 1.64
C ILE A 51 4.45 -10.90 3.04
N VAL A 52 5.79 -10.81 3.14
CA VAL A 52 6.50 -10.72 4.42
C VAL A 52 6.00 -9.52 5.22
N GLY A 53 5.80 -8.37 4.59
CA GLY A 53 5.24 -7.19 5.26
C GLY A 53 3.84 -7.42 5.84
N VAL A 54 2.99 -8.18 5.15
CA VAL A 54 1.66 -8.57 5.68
C VAL A 54 1.79 -9.52 6.86
N VAL A 55 2.66 -10.53 6.76
CA VAL A 55 2.89 -11.50 7.84
C VAL A 55 3.44 -10.79 9.10
N LEU A 56 4.39 -9.87 8.94
CA LEU A 56 4.94 -9.09 10.06
C LEU A 56 3.86 -8.25 10.77
N ARG A 57 2.92 -7.67 10.01
CA ARG A 57 1.78 -6.96 10.59
C ARG A 57 0.84 -7.91 11.33
N ALA A 58 0.55 -9.08 10.78
CA ALA A 58 -0.28 -10.08 11.45
C ALA A 58 0.36 -10.58 12.76
N ILE A 59 1.68 -10.83 12.77
CA ILE A 59 2.43 -11.17 13.99
C ILE A 59 2.33 -10.04 15.02
N ARG A 60 2.49 -8.78 14.60
CA ARG A 60 2.32 -7.62 15.49
C ARG A 60 0.94 -7.60 16.16
N TRP A 61 -0.12 -7.89 15.41
CA TRP A 61 -1.47 -7.97 15.96
C TRP A 61 -1.67 -9.20 16.85
N GLN A 62 -1.05 -10.32 16.51
CA GLN A 62 -1.10 -11.51 17.35
C GLN A 62 -0.45 -11.24 18.71
N ILE A 63 0.68 -10.53 18.78
CA ILE A 63 1.31 -10.13 20.04
C ILE A 63 0.36 -9.25 20.85
N LEU A 64 -0.30 -8.28 20.20
CA LEU A 64 -1.24 -7.39 20.87
C LEU A 64 -2.48 -8.13 21.39
N LEU A 65 -3.04 -9.05 20.60
CA LEU A 65 -4.21 -9.84 20.98
C LEU A 65 -3.89 -10.85 22.09
N ASN A 66 -2.72 -11.47 22.04
CA ASN A 66 -2.25 -12.38 23.08
C ASN A 66 -2.02 -11.65 24.42
N ALA A 67 -1.65 -10.36 24.41
CA ALA A 67 -1.58 -9.54 25.62
C ALA A 67 -2.96 -9.30 26.27
N ILE A 68 -4.06 -9.54 25.55
CA ILE A 68 -5.45 -9.41 26.01
C ILE A 68 -6.10 -10.82 26.11
N ASP A 69 -5.30 -11.87 26.12
CA ASP A 69 -5.69 -13.29 26.16
C ASP A 69 -6.62 -13.75 25.03
N VAL A 70 -6.60 -13.03 23.91
CA VAL A 70 -7.33 -13.39 22.67
C VAL A 70 -6.39 -14.15 21.75
N ARG A 71 -6.61 -15.47 21.62
CA ARG A 71 -5.80 -16.34 20.76
C ARG A 71 -6.45 -16.49 19.39
N VAL A 72 -5.87 -15.84 18.38
CA VAL A 72 -6.26 -16.00 16.97
C VAL A 72 -5.07 -16.59 16.20
N PRO A 73 -5.28 -17.59 15.33
CA PRO A 73 -4.20 -18.13 14.50
C PRO A 73 -3.68 -17.07 13.51
N ILE A 74 -2.35 -17.05 13.31
CA ILE A 74 -1.69 -16.11 12.38
C ILE A 74 -2.31 -16.19 10.98
N GLY A 75 -2.68 -17.38 10.52
CA GLY A 75 -3.28 -17.59 9.19
C GLY A 75 -4.55 -16.78 8.99
N GLU A 76 -5.41 -16.72 10.01
CA GLU A 76 -6.67 -15.96 9.97
C GLU A 76 -6.40 -14.45 10.03
N LEU A 77 -5.46 -14.01 10.88
CA LEU A 77 -5.03 -12.61 10.93
C LEU A 77 -4.38 -12.14 9.62
N THR A 78 -3.61 -13.00 8.95
CA THR A 78 -3.05 -12.70 7.62
C THR A 78 -4.12 -12.68 6.55
N ALA A 79 -5.10 -13.59 6.60
CA ALA A 79 -6.18 -13.66 5.60
C ALA A 79 -7.03 -12.39 5.60
N ILE A 80 -7.29 -11.79 6.77
CA ILE A 80 -8.01 -10.52 6.90
C ILE A 80 -7.30 -9.37 6.16
N TYR A 81 -5.96 -9.40 6.05
CA TYR A 81 -5.22 -8.37 5.32
C TYR A 81 -5.29 -8.49 3.79
N PHE A 82 -5.72 -9.64 3.27
CA PHE A 82 -5.83 -9.90 1.83
C PHE A 82 -7.28 -9.81 1.30
N ILE A 83 -8.26 -9.55 2.17
CA ILE A 83 -9.69 -9.39 1.87
C ILE A 83 -10.05 -7.91 1.98
#